data_AF-A0A521DB03-F1
#
_entry.id   AF-A0A521DB03-F1
#
_cell.length_a   1.000
_cell.length_b   1.000
_cell.length_c   1.000
_cell.angle_alpha   90.00
_cell.angle_beta   90.00
_cell.angle_gamma   90.00
#
_symmetry.space_group_name_H-M   'P 1'
#
loop_
_entity.id
_entity.type
_entity.pdbx_description
1 polymer ?
#
loop_
_entity_poly.entity_id
_entity_poly.type
_entity_poly.pdbx_seq_one_letter_code
_entity_poly.pdbx_strand_id
1 'polypeptide(L)'
;MVYWSVAIFFAISLFFALFSPAEYSSSASIIPEYELQDNVNEALESYGLLFGLTGVGRENRPPSYLLQLYPHMVNSVAFKKELMHQPFNYSGVDSTLTMFQYFTEVYQPSIFHRMYQYTIGLPGSILGGDKSQPEPVQTKAQAADDSSKTTPQLAVSILKLSPSERNVISELSSRITATYQRRTGIVQISASMPESMLAAQLVKLTLETLYNRASSYKTEKAVLYKNFLETQLQKAGQELETSRQALSEQSTDNNTGLQSRYESNLERYHTLRQQVQRMELNIQEQLPPFRLLDDITMPSTLIQPNRKLIVFLGTILGLFIGISWITASFILRKED
;
A
#
# COMPACT_ATOMS: atom_id res chain seq x y z
N MET A 1 39.37 -37.10 4.40
CA MET A 1 38.11 -36.89 3.65
C MET A 1 37.30 -35.73 4.23
N VAL A 2 36.91 -35.74 5.51
CA VAL A 2 36.11 -34.65 6.14
C VAL A 2 36.72 -33.25 5.97
N TYR A 3 38.04 -33.10 6.19
CA TYR A 3 38.73 -31.81 6.04
C TYR A 3 38.66 -31.23 4.62
N TRP A 4 38.65 -32.08 3.59
CA TRP A 4 38.53 -31.64 2.19
C TRP A 4 37.11 -31.16 1.88
N SER A 5 36.08 -31.86 2.38
CA SER A 5 34.69 -31.41 2.26
C SER A 5 34.49 -30.06 2.93
N VAL A 6 34.98 -29.88 4.16
CA VAL A 6 34.88 -28.59 4.87
C VAL A 6 35.62 -27.48 4.12
N ALA A 7 36.82 -27.75 3.59
CA ALA A 7 37.59 -26.76 2.82
C ALA A 7 36.88 -26.33 1.53
N ILE A 8 36.27 -27.28 0.81
CA ILE A 8 35.51 -26.99 -0.43
C ILE A 8 34.27 -26.15 -0.12
N PHE A 9 33.48 -26.55 0.88
CA PHE A 9 32.27 -25.79 1.27
C PHE A 9 32.62 -24.41 1.83
N PHE A 10 33.73 -24.28 2.56
CA PHE A 10 34.24 -22.98 3.01
C PHE A 10 34.65 -22.10 1.82
N ALA A 11 35.41 -22.62 0.86
CA ALA A 11 35.83 -21.88 -0.33
C ALA A 11 34.63 -21.43 -1.20
N ILE A 12 33.65 -22.31 -1.39
CA ILE A 12 32.39 -21.99 -2.09
C ILE A 12 31.64 -20.89 -1.35
N SER A 13 31.50 -21.01 -0.03
CA SER A 13 30.76 -20.04 0.79
C SER A 13 31.46 -18.68 0.86
N LEU A 14 32.80 -18.68 0.88
CA LEU A 14 33.61 -17.47 0.77
C LEU A 14 33.46 -16.81 -0.60
N PHE A 15 33.46 -17.61 -1.68
CA PHE A 15 33.21 -17.13 -3.03
C PHE A 15 31.83 -16.47 -3.13
N PHE A 16 30.77 -17.14 -2.66
CA PHE A 16 29.42 -16.57 -2.62
C PHE A 16 29.33 -15.31 -1.75
N ALA A 17 30.01 -15.27 -0.60
CA ALA A 17 29.99 -14.10 0.28
C ALA A 17 30.71 -12.88 -0.35
N LEU A 18 31.74 -13.11 -1.17
CA LEU A 18 32.50 -12.05 -1.85
C LEU A 18 31.80 -11.55 -3.12
N PHE A 19 31.19 -12.46 -3.90
CA PHE A 19 30.56 -12.14 -5.18
C PHE A 19 29.07 -11.76 -5.08
N SER A 20 28.46 -11.89 -3.90
CA SER A 20 27.07 -11.47 -3.69
C SER A 20 26.97 -9.93 -3.61
N PRO A 21 26.01 -9.32 -4.33
CA PRO A 21 25.89 -7.86 -4.45
C PRO A 21 25.63 -7.21 -3.08
N ALA A 22 26.29 -6.09 -2.85
CA ALA A 22 26.02 -5.25 -1.69
C ALA A 22 24.62 -4.62 -1.82
N GLU A 23 23.83 -4.65 -0.75
CA GLU A 23 22.60 -3.87 -0.64
C GLU A 23 22.66 -2.94 0.56
N TYR A 24 22.26 -1.70 0.30
CA TYR A 24 22.07 -0.64 1.28
C TYR A 24 20.57 -0.45 1.48
N SER A 25 20.14 -0.15 2.70
CA SER A 25 18.75 0.24 2.93
C SER A 25 18.66 1.53 3.72
N SER A 26 17.76 2.38 3.24
CA SER A 26 17.42 3.66 3.84
C SER A 26 16.04 3.53 4.46
N SER A 27 15.77 4.27 5.53
CA SER A 27 14.44 4.31 6.14
C SER A 27 14.06 5.72 6.57
N ALA A 28 12.76 5.98 6.58
CA ALA A 28 12.17 7.20 7.12
C ALA A 28 10.97 6.85 7.98
N SER A 29 10.79 7.64 9.04
CA SER A 29 9.69 7.51 9.99
C SER A 29 8.71 8.66 9.75
N ILE A 30 7.42 8.35 9.57
CA ILE A 30 6.37 9.35 9.46
C ILE A 30 5.34 9.20 10.58
N ILE A 31 4.82 10.33 11.04
CA ILE A 31 3.70 10.40 11.96
C ILE A 31 2.49 10.84 11.15
N PRO A 32 1.47 9.98 11.01
CA PRO A 32 0.20 10.35 10.40
C PRO A 32 -0.45 11.49 11.19
N GLU A 33 -0.86 12.54 10.47
CA GLU A 33 -1.60 13.63 11.09
C GLU A 33 -3.08 13.22 11.13
N TYR A 34 -3.53 12.84 12.32
CA TYR A 34 -4.95 12.72 12.62
C TYR A 34 -5.45 14.10 13.01
N GLU A 35 -6.53 14.52 12.38
CA GLU A 35 -7.27 15.67 12.89
C GLU A 35 -7.81 15.27 14.28
N LEU A 36 -7.23 15.85 15.33
CA LEU A 36 -7.91 16.06 16.62
C LEU A 36 -9.07 17.04 16.39
N GLN A 37 -10.06 16.59 15.63
CA GLN A 37 -11.30 17.33 15.38
C GLN A 37 -12.43 16.49 15.98
N ASP A 38 -12.43 16.44 17.31
CA ASP A 38 -13.33 15.68 18.19
C ASP A 38 -14.83 15.85 17.89
N ASN A 39 -15.25 16.79 17.03
CA ASN A 39 -16.67 17.05 16.77
C ASN A 39 -17.12 16.80 15.32
N VAL A 40 -16.20 16.61 14.36
CA VAL A 40 -16.60 16.44 12.94
C VAL A 40 -16.65 14.96 12.57
N ASN A 41 -15.76 14.14 13.14
CA ASN A 41 -15.78 12.70 12.95
C ASN A 41 -16.96 12.03 13.67
N GLU A 42 -17.41 12.52 14.83
CA GLU A 42 -18.58 11.97 15.54
C GLU A 42 -19.89 12.23 14.77
N ALA A 43 -20.02 13.40 14.12
CA ALA A 43 -21.11 13.67 13.19
C ALA A 43 -20.98 12.81 11.91
N LEU A 44 -19.78 12.73 11.33
CA LEU A 44 -19.54 11.95 10.11
C LEU A 44 -19.79 10.44 10.31
N GLU A 45 -19.43 9.90 11.47
CA GLU A 45 -19.63 8.51 11.88
C GLU A 45 -21.09 8.23 12.27
N SER A 46 -21.77 9.16 12.98
CA SER A 46 -23.19 9.00 13.31
C SER A 46 -24.11 9.01 12.09
N TYR A 47 -23.77 9.73 11.03
CA TYR A 47 -24.48 9.65 9.75
C TYR A 47 -23.99 8.48 8.88
N GLY A 48 -22.71 8.09 8.96
CA GLY A 48 -22.19 6.86 8.33
C GLY A 48 -22.89 5.58 8.81
N LEU A 49 -23.33 5.56 10.07
CA LEU A 49 -24.18 4.51 10.65
C LEU A 49 -25.58 4.45 10.02
N LEU A 50 -26.12 5.58 9.55
CA LEU A 50 -27.44 5.64 8.89
C LEU A 50 -27.39 5.16 7.42
N PHE A 51 -26.21 5.16 6.80
CA PHE A 51 -25.99 4.69 5.43
C PHE A 51 -25.28 3.32 5.34
N GLY A 52 -25.12 2.60 6.47
CA GLY A 52 -24.61 1.23 6.49
C GLY A 52 -23.11 1.07 6.21
N LEU A 53 -22.33 2.16 6.31
CA LEU A 53 -20.91 2.15 5.91
C LEU A 53 -19.93 1.73 7.02
N THR A 54 -20.37 1.58 8.27
CA THR A 54 -19.53 1.08 9.37
C THR A 54 -20.35 0.33 10.39
N GLY A 55 -20.45 -0.99 10.24
CA GLY A 55 -21.03 -1.86 11.26
C GLY A 55 -19.96 -2.68 11.96
N VAL A 56 -19.31 -2.16 13.01
CA VAL A 56 -18.79 -2.96 14.15
C VAL A 56 -18.55 -2.01 15.34
N GLY A 57 -19.26 -2.27 16.45
CA GLY A 57 -18.77 -2.22 17.82
C GLY A 57 -18.06 -0.96 18.35
N ARG A 58 -18.73 -0.26 19.27
CA ARG A 58 -18.12 0.66 20.23
C ARG A 58 -17.02 -0.05 21.01
N GLU A 59 -15.77 0.35 20.80
CA GLU A 59 -14.71 0.20 21.79
C GLU A 59 -13.82 1.43 21.67
N ASN A 60 -13.50 2.08 22.80
CA ASN A 60 -12.77 3.36 22.94
C ASN A 60 -11.33 3.29 22.37
N ARG A 61 -11.19 3.15 21.06
CA ARG A 61 -9.95 3.42 20.33
C ARG A 61 -10.26 4.34 19.17
N PRO A 62 -9.46 5.40 18.95
CA PRO A 62 -9.59 6.19 17.74
C PRO A 62 -9.54 5.24 16.53
N PRO A 63 -10.39 5.44 15.51
CA PRO A 63 -10.45 4.57 14.34
C PRO A 63 -9.08 4.53 13.64
N SER A 64 -8.29 3.52 13.98
CA SER A 64 -6.89 3.36 13.58
C SER A 64 -6.74 2.73 12.19
N TYR A 65 -7.81 2.78 11.39
CA TYR A 65 -7.83 2.27 10.02
C TYR A 65 -7.04 3.19 9.07
N LEU A 66 -7.08 4.51 9.27
CA LEU A 66 -6.30 5.46 8.46
C LEU A 66 -4.79 5.26 8.65
N LEU A 67 -4.37 4.89 9.86
CA LEU A 67 -2.96 4.59 10.19
C LEU A 67 -2.47 3.31 9.51
N GLN A 68 -3.35 2.33 9.35
CA GLN A 68 -3.06 1.08 8.61
C GLN A 68 -3.13 1.29 7.10
N LEU A 69 -3.81 2.33 6.62
CA LEU A 69 -4.00 2.59 5.20
C LEU A 69 -2.68 2.93 4.49
N TYR A 70 -1.75 3.63 5.15
CA TYR A 70 -0.47 4.00 4.51
C TYR A 70 0.38 2.80 4.09
N PRO A 71 0.67 1.81 4.96
CA PRO A 71 1.29 0.55 4.50
C PRO A 71 0.54 -0.12 3.35
N HIS A 72 -0.80 -0.11 3.36
CA HIS A 72 -1.60 -0.69 2.27
C HIS A 72 -1.50 0.11 0.97
N MET A 73 -1.46 1.45 1.03
CA MET A 73 -1.25 2.31 -0.13
C MET A 73 0.10 2.01 -0.77
N VAL A 74 1.19 2.02 0.02
CA VAL A 74 2.56 1.74 -0.47
C VAL A 74 2.65 0.34 -1.11
N ASN A 75 1.98 -0.65 -0.52
CA ASN A 75 1.98 -2.01 -1.03
C ASN A 75 1.12 -2.21 -2.29
N SER A 76 0.20 -1.29 -2.59
CA SER A 76 -0.73 -1.42 -3.71
C SER A 76 -0.04 -1.36 -5.08
N VAL A 77 -0.59 -2.08 -6.06
CA VAL A 77 -0.07 -2.10 -7.44
C VAL A 77 -0.18 -0.73 -8.10
N ALA A 78 -1.27 0.00 -7.84
CA ALA A 78 -1.48 1.34 -8.37
C ALA A 78 -0.41 2.32 -7.89
N PHE A 79 -0.06 2.28 -6.60
CA PHE A 79 1.01 3.09 -6.04
C PHE A 79 2.36 2.77 -6.67
N LYS A 80 2.72 1.50 -6.79
CA LYS A 80 4.00 1.08 -7.41
C LYS A 80 4.07 1.45 -8.89
N LYS A 81 2.94 1.39 -9.60
CA LYS A 81 2.83 1.85 -10.99
C LYS A 81 3.05 3.35 -11.12
N GLU A 82 2.54 4.14 -10.19
CA GLU A 82 2.79 5.58 -10.15
C GLU A 82 4.26 5.88 -9.80
N LEU A 83 4.76 5.24 -8.74
CA LEU A 83 6.14 5.39 -8.26
C LEU A 83 7.18 5.04 -9.34
N MET A 84 6.94 3.99 -10.15
CA MET A 84 7.94 3.54 -11.12
C MET A 84 8.20 4.57 -12.25
N HIS A 85 7.24 5.45 -12.49
CA HIS A 85 7.32 6.49 -13.52
C HIS A 85 7.75 7.87 -12.99
N GLN A 86 7.96 7.99 -11.66
CA GLN A 86 8.49 9.22 -11.09
C GLN A 86 9.95 9.43 -11.54
N PRO A 87 10.30 10.61 -12.08
CA PRO A 87 11.65 10.91 -12.48
C PRO A 87 12.53 11.17 -11.26
N PHE A 88 13.78 10.75 -11.31
CA PHE A 88 14.78 11.04 -10.29
C PHE A 88 16.16 11.27 -10.89
N ASN A 89 17.00 11.99 -10.14
CA ASN A 89 18.37 12.27 -10.54
C ASN A 89 19.25 11.08 -10.17
N TYR A 90 19.91 10.47 -11.16
CA TYR A 90 20.85 9.39 -10.95
C TYR A 90 22.29 9.90 -11.12
N SER A 91 23.15 9.72 -10.12
CA SER A 91 24.53 10.26 -10.16
C SER A 91 25.43 9.63 -11.24
N GLY A 92 25.00 8.54 -11.88
CA GLY A 92 25.75 7.90 -12.96
C GLY A 92 25.50 8.49 -14.36
N VAL A 93 24.47 9.32 -14.55
CA VAL A 93 24.11 9.91 -15.85
C VAL A 93 23.53 11.31 -15.65
N ASP A 94 23.91 12.30 -16.47
CA ASP A 94 23.38 13.68 -16.42
C ASP A 94 21.89 13.81 -16.84
N SER A 95 21.14 12.71 -16.87
CA SER A 95 19.74 12.65 -17.27
C SER A 95 18.84 12.13 -16.15
N THR A 96 17.63 12.67 -16.05
CA THR A 96 16.58 12.14 -15.18
C THR A 96 16.17 10.74 -15.63
N LEU A 97 16.24 9.77 -14.72
CA LEU A 97 15.86 8.38 -14.95
C LEU A 97 14.57 8.05 -14.20
N THR A 98 13.81 7.07 -14.67
CA THR A 98 12.67 6.50 -13.93
C THR A 98 13.05 5.15 -13.34
N MET A 99 12.38 4.72 -12.26
CA MET A 99 12.64 3.39 -11.70
C MET A 99 12.29 2.29 -12.70
N PHE A 100 11.31 2.53 -13.59
CA PHE A 100 11.04 1.67 -14.72
C PHE A 100 12.29 1.48 -15.60
N GLN A 101 12.88 2.57 -16.11
CA GLN A 101 14.08 2.51 -16.95
C GLN A 101 15.28 1.93 -16.20
N TYR A 102 15.47 2.28 -14.92
CA TYR A 102 16.53 1.71 -14.10
C TYR A 102 16.44 0.18 -14.05
N PHE A 103 15.26 -0.38 -13.76
CA PHE A 103 15.10 -1.83 -13.65
C PHE A 103 15.03 -2.57 -14.99
N THR A 104 14.76 -1.88 -16.11
CA THR A 104 14.71 -2.50 -17.44
C THR A 104 16.01 -2.37 -18.23
N GLU A 105 16.73 -1.26 -18.09
CA GLU A 105 17.87 -0.91 -18.96
C GLU A 105 19.21 -0.91 -18.22
N VAL A 106 19.22 -0.53 -16.93
CA VAL A 106 20.46 -0.30 -16.17
C VAL A 106 20.78 -1.46 -15.24
N TYR A 107 19.78 -1.94 -14.50
CA TYR A 107 19.94 -3.01 -13.53
C TYR A 107 20.01 -4.37 -14.22
N GLN A 108 21.15 -5.04 -14.10
CA GLN A 108 21.27 -6.45 -14.50
C GLN A 108 21.06 -7.34 -13.27
N PRO A 109 19.92 -8.06 -13.17
CA PRO A 109 19.74 -9.00 -12.08
C PRO A 109 20.81 -10.09 -12.16
N SER A 110 21.49 -10.32 -11.04
CA SER A 110 22.44 -11.42 -10.91
C SER A 110 21.73 -12.74 -11.23
N ILE A 111 22.40 -13.60 -12.01
CA ILE A 111 21.88 -14.83 -12.65
C ILE A 111 21.15 -15.76 -11.63
N PHE A 112 21.51 -15.65 -10.35
CA PHE A 112 20.91 -16.36 -9.22
C PHE A 112 19.46 -15.96 -8.90
N HIS A 113 19.04 -14.71 -9.12
CA HIS A 113 17.65 -14.28 -8.89
C HIS A 113 16.68 -14.99 -9.85
N ARG A 114 17.15 -15.23 -11.09
CA ARG A 114 16.39 -16.01 -12.08
C ARG A 114 16.23 -17.47 -11.65
N MET A 115 17.22 -18.05 -10.96
CA MET A 115 17.16 -19.44 -10.50
C MET A 115 16.27 -19.61 -9.25
N TYR A 116 16.23 -18.63 -8.34
CA TYR A 116 15.42 -18.70 -7.11
C TYR A 116 13.90 -18.78 -7.40
N GLN A 117 13.44 -18.12 -8.46
CA GLN A 117 12.05 -18.17 -8.92
C GLN A 117 11.65 -19.57 -9.43
N TYR A 118 12.60 -20.35 -9.95
CA TYR A 118 12.36 -21.74 -10.38
C TYR A 118 12.49 -22.77 -9.25
N THR A 119 13.29 -22.48 -8.21
CA THR A 119 13.50 -23.44 -7.11
C THR A 119 12.47 -23.35 -5.99
N ILE A 120 11.78 -22.22 -5.82
CA ILE A 120 10.73 -22.03 -4.79
C ILE A 120 9.31 -22.11 -5.34
N GLY A 121 9.17 -22.13 -6.66
CA GLY A 121 7.91 -22.38 -7.36
C GLY A 121 7.73 -23.82 -7.83
N LEU A 122 8.39 -24.81 -7.22
CA LEU A 122 8.06 -26.21 -7.48
C LEU A 122 6.74 -26.53 -6.74
N PRO A 123 5.59 -26.69 -7.44
CA PRO A 123 4.40 -27.22 -6.79
C PRO A 123 4.74 -28.63 -6.34
N GLY A 124 4.44 -28.95 -5.08
CA GLY A 124 4.65 -30.26 -4.47
C GLY A 124 3.80 -31.36 -5.09
N SER A 125 4.08 -31.72 -6.35
CA SER A 125 3.53 -32.87 -7.06
C SER A 125 4.66 -33.70 -7.66
N ILE A 126 5.49 -34.26 -6.79
CA ILE A 126 6.13 -35.55 -7.07
C ILE A 126 5.48 -36.58 -6.16
N LEU A 127 4.16 -36.72 -6.26
CA LEU A 127 3.42 -37.88 -5.78
C LEU A 127 2.06 -37.85 -6.48
N GLY A 128 1.73 -38.91 -7.21
CA GLY A 128 0.43 -39.12 -7.84
C GLY A 128 0.45 -38.89 -9.34
N GLY A 129 0.74 -39.95 -10.09
CA GLY A 129 0.30 -40.05 -11.47
C GLY A 129 -1.22 -40.18 -11.49
N ASP A 130 -1.88 -39.40 -12.33
CA ASP A 130 -2.82 -39.97 -13.29
C ASP A 130 -3.04 -38.97 -14.43
N LYS A 131 -3.22 -39.57 -15.60
CA LYS A 131 -3.61 -38.99 -16.88
C LYS A 131 -4.90 -38.20 -16.72
N SER A 132 -4.95 -36.99 -17.28
CA SER A 132 -6.06 -36.48 -18.11
C SER A 132 -5.78 -35.05 -18.57
N GLN A 133 -5.57 -34.87 -19.87
CA GLN A 133 -5.71 -33.57 -20.55
C GLN A 133 -7.19 -33.17 -20.56
N PRO A 134 -7.47 -31.86 -20.48
CA PRO A 134 -8.36 -31.28 -21.48
C PRO A 134 -7.75 -30.07 -22.18
N GLU A 135 -8.10 -29.95 -23.46
CA GLU A 135 -7.72 -28.90 -24.40
C GLU A 135 -8.13 -27.46 -24.02
N PRO A 136 -7.47 -26.43 -24.62
CA PRO A 136 -7.81 -25.04 -24.40
C PRO A 136 -9.09 -24.64 -25.15
N VAL A 137 -10.15 -24.30 -24.42
CA VAL A 137 -11.31 -23.60 -24.99
C VAL A 137 -10.96 -22.12 -25.19
N GLN A 138 -10.77 -21.75 -26.44
CA GLN A 138 -10.84 -20.36 -26.88
C GLN A 138 -12.31 -19.93 -26.92
N THR A 139 -12.70 -18.97 -26.07
CA THR A 139 -13.98 -18.27 -26.25
C THR A 139 -13.73 -16.82 -26.65
N LYS A 140 -14.12 -16.56 -27.90
CA LYS A 140 -14.16 -15.30 -28.63
C LYS A 140 -14.96 -14.26 -27.83
N ALA A 141 -14.34 -13.12 -27.51
CA ALA A 141 -15.04 -11.95 -26.98
C ALA A 141 -15.78 -11.23 -28.12
N GLN A 142 -17.11 -11.23 -28.06
CA GLN A 142 -17.96 -10.33 -28.85
C GLN A 142 -18.28 -9.11 -28.00
N ALA A 143 -17.93 -7.94 -28.54
CA ALA A 143 -18.37 -6.65 -28.08
C ALA A 143 -19.88 -6.51 -28.34
N ALA A 144 -20.59 -6.00 -27.34
CA ALA A 144 -21.88 -5.35 -27.53
C ALA A 144 -21.90 -4.14 -26.60
N ASP A 145 -21.95 -2.96 -27.23
CA ASP A 145 -22.50 -1.74 -26.66
C ASP A 145 -23.85 -2.07 -26.01
N ASP A 146 -24.06 -1.60 -24.78
CA ASP A 146 -25.26 -0.79 -24.55
C ASP A 146 -25.09 0.14 -23.36
N SER A 147 -25.52 1.37 -23.60
CA SER A 147 -25.50 2.47 -22.63
C SER A 147 -26.69 2.38 -21.66
N SER A 148 -26.52 3.08 -20.53
CA SER A 148 -27.55 3.54 -19.58
C SER A 148 -27.99 2.57 -18.46
N LYS A 149 -27.52 2.87 -17.24
CA LYS A 149 -28.39 3.22 -16.09
C LYS A 149 -27.56 3.78 -14.93
N THR A 150 -27.99 4.94 -14.47
CA THR A 150 -27.42 5.75 -13.38
C THR A 150 -27.64 5.07 -12.03
N THR A 151 -26.69 4.23 -11.66
CA THR A 151 -26.40 3.84 -10.28
C THR A 151 -24.91 4.12 -10.10
N PRO A 152 -24.41 4.64 -8.96
CA PRO A 152 -22.98 4.65 -8.71
C PRO A 152 -22.51 3.20 -8.53
N GLN A 153 -22.38 2.47 -9.63
CA GLN A 153 -21.71 1.19 -9.69
C GLN A 153 -20.23 1.48 -9.55
N LEU A 154 -19.59 0.75 -8.64
CA LEU A 154 -18.14 0.75 -8.48
C LEU A 154 -17.55 0.41 -9.85
N ALA A 155 -17.06 1.42 -10.59
CA ALA A 155 -16.42 1.23 -11.88
C ALA A 155 -15.06 0.57 -11.64
N VAL A 156 -15.07 -0.75 -11.44
CA VAL A 156 -13.86 -1.54 -11.23
C VAL A 156 -13.16 -1.68 -12.59
N SER A 157 -12.37 -0.67 -12.95
CA SER A 157 -11.53 -0.72 -14.13
C SER A 157 -10.40 -1.71 -13.92
N ILE A 158 -10.31 -2.73 -14.78
CA ILE A 158 -9.25 -3.73 -14.70
C ILE A 158 -7.93 -3.08 -15.10
N LEU A 159 -7.01 -2.93 -14.15
CA LEU A 159 -5.68 -2.38 -14.40
C LEU A 159 -4.88 -3.33 -15.31
N LYS A 160 -4.70 -2.92 -16.57
CA LYS A 160 -3.83 -3.64 -17.53
C LYS A 160 -2.36 -3.27 -17.26
N LEU A 161 -1.52 -4.29 -17.16
CA LEU A 161 -0.07 -4.18 -16.97
C LEU A 161 0.67 -4.99 -18.03
N SER A 162 1.66 -4.38 -18.66
CA SER A 162 2.63 -5.05 -19.52
C SER A 162 3.52 -6.02 -18.72
N PRO A 163 4.14 -7.01 -19.37
CA PRO A 163 5.06 -7.93 -18.69
C PRO A 163 6.22 -7.19 -17.99
N SER A 164 6.79 -6.16 -18.64
CA SER A 164 7.88 -5.37 -18.09
C SER A 164 7.45 -4.59 -16.84
N GLU A 165 6.27 -3.95 -16.86
CA GLU A 165 5.75 -3.25 -15.68
C GLU A 165 5.52 -4.21 -14.50
N ARG A 166 5.02 -5.42 -14.74
CA ARG A 166 4.83 -6.42 -13.67
C ARG A 166 6.14 -6.80 -13.02
N ASN A 167 7.19 -7.00 -13.81
CA ASN A 167 8.52 -7.32 -13.31
C ASN A 167 9.05 -6.18 -12.42
N VAL A 168 8.99 -4.94 -12.90
CA VAL A 168 9.42 -3.77 -12.13
C VAL A 168 8.61 -3.62 -10.84
N ILE A 169 7.29 -3.80 -10.87
CA ILE A 169 6.44 -3.75 -9.68
C ILE A 169 6.81 -4.86 -8.69
N SER A 170 7.16 -6.05 -9.17
CA SER A 170 7.60 -7.15 -8.29
C SER A 170 8.94 -6.83 -7.61
N GLU A 171 9.88 -6.20 -8.32
CA GLU A 171 11.15 -5.72 -7.76
C GLU A 171 10.93 -4.59 -6.74
N LEU A 172 10.07 -3.63 -7.04
CA LEU A 172 9.71 -2.58 -6.07
C LEU A 172 9.01 -3.16 -4.83
N SER A 173 8.23 -4.24 -5.00
CA SER A 173 7.54 -4.92 -3.90
C SER A 173 8.48 -5.66 -2.96
N SER A 174 9.59 -6.22 -3.47
CA SER A 174 10.59 -6.89 -2.64
C SER A 174 11.53 -5.90 -1.96
N ARG A 175 11.72 -4.72 -2.55
CA ARG A 175 12.67 -3.70 -2.07
C ARG A 175 12.07 -2.68 -1.12
N ILE A 176 10.79 -2.33 -1.28
CA ILE A 176 10.10 -1.33 -0.45
C ILE A 176 9.28 -2.04 0.62
N THR A 177 9.52 -1.71 1.87
CA THR A 177 8.75 -2.20 3.01
C THR A 177 8.14 -1.02 3.77
N ALA A 178 6.84 -1.09 4.04
CA ALA A 178 6.14 -0.13 4.89
C ALA A 178 5.50 -0.85 6.07
N THR A 179 5.86 -0.47 7.29
CA THR A 179 5.39 -1.12 8.53
C THR A 179 4.75 -0.08 9.44
N TYR A 180 3.57 -0.40 9.99
CA TYR A 180 2.91 0.44 10.99
C TYR A 180 3.13 -0.11 12.39
N GLN A 181 3.66 0.74 13.28
CA GLN A 181 3.95 0.38 14.66
C GLN A 181 2.82 0.83 15.59
N ARG A 182 1.92 -0.11 15.95
CA ARG A 182 0.72 0.15 16.78
C ARG A 182 1.02 0.82 18.13
N ARG A 183 2.20 0.58 18.71
CA ARG A 183 2.59 1.14 20.02
C ARG A 183 2.93 2.62 19.97
N THR A 184 3.56 3.06 18.88
CA THR A 184 4.06 4.45 18.73
C THR A 184 3.23 5.27 17.77
N GLY A 185 2.35 4.64 16.98
CA GLY A 185 1.59 5.33 15.93
C GLY A 185 2.42 5.69 14.69
N ILE A 186 3.69 5.28 14.64
CA ILE A 186 4.64 5.63 13.58
C ILE A 186 4.50 4.65 12.42
N VAL A 187 4.57 5.16 11.18
CA VAL A 187 4.77 4.35 9.97
C VAL A 187 6.23 4.45 9.56
N GLN A 188 6.91 3.32 9.50
CA GLN A 188 8.29 3.23 9.04
C GLN A 188 8.29 2.74 7.58
N ILE A 189 8.91 3.50 6.70
CA ILE A 189 9.10 3.17 5.30
C ILE A 189 10.58 2.92 5.09
N SER A 190 10.94 1.77 4.52
CA SER A 190 12.30 1.43 4.18
C SER A 190 12.40 0.94 2.74
N ALA A 191 13.55 1.18 2.12
CA ALA A 191 13.84 0.70 0.78
C ALA A 191 15.28 0.21 0.66
N SER A 192 15.48 -0.93 -0.03
CA SER A 192 16.79 -1.55 -0.27
C SER A 192 17.24 -1.42 -1.73
N MET A 193 18.45 -0.91 -1.95
CA MET A 193 19.06 -0.72 -3.27
C MET A 193 20.56 -1.08 -3.28
N PRO A 194 21.12 -1.44 -4.45
CA PRO A 194 22.55 -1.72 -4.59
C PRO A 194 23.47 -0.51 -4.28
N GLU A 195 22.94 0.70 -4.41
CA GLU A 195 23.66 1.94 -4.09
C GLU A 195 22.98 2.68 -2.94
N SER A 196 23.79 3.22 -2.02
CA SER A 196 23.30 3.97 -0.85
C SER A 196 22.47 5.20 -1.25
N MET A 197 22.89 5.92 -2.29
CA MET A 197 22.15 7.10 -2.76
C MET A 197 20.81 6.74 -3.39
N LEU A 198 20.76 5.66 -4.19
CA LEU A 198 19.53 5.14 -4.75
C LEU A 198 18.54 4.67 -3.67
N ALA A 199 19.03 4.10 -2.58
CA ALA A 199 18.18 3.70 -1.45
C ALA A 199 17.49 4.92 -0.82
N ALA A 200 18.25 5.97 -0.52
CA ALA A 200 17.73 7.22 0.02
C ALA A 200 16.76 7.91 -0.96
N GLN A 201 17.12 7.95 -2.24
CA GLN A 201 16.27 8.54 -3.28
C GLN A 201 14.97 7.76 -3.46
N LEU A 202 14.99 6.42 -3.41
CA LEU A 202 13.78 5.62 -3.51
C LEU A 202 12.86 5.87 -2.30
N VAL A 203 13.39 5.97 -1.08
CA VAL A 203 12.60 6.36 0.10
C VAL A 203 11.97 7.73 -0.09
N LYS A 204 12.74 8.72 -0.59
CA LYS A 204 12.24 10.06 -0.89
C LYS A 204 11.08 10.04 -1.89
N LEU A 205 11.25 9.38 -3.04
CA LEU A 205 10.20 9.26 -4.05
C LEU A 205 8.96 8.54 -3.51
N THR A 206 9.16 7.51 -2.68
CA THR A 206 8.07 6.78 -2.03
C THR A 206 7.28 7.71 -1.10
N LEU A 207 7.96 8.53 -0.31
CA LEU A 207 7.32 9.51 0.57
C LEU A 207 6.56 10.58 -0.21
N GLU A 208 7.15 11.13 -1.27
CA GLU A 208 6.49 12.14 -2.13
C GLU A 208 5.24 11.55 -2.82
N THR A 209 5.35 10.34 -3.36
CA THR A 209 4.21 9.62 -3.96
C THR A 209 3.14 9.33 -2.92
N LEU A 210 3.54 8.94 -1.70
CA LEU A 210 2.61 8.69 -0.60
C LEU A 210 1.92 9.97 -0.14
N TYR A 211 2.66 11.07 -0.06
CA TYR A 211 2.12 12.39 0.29
C TYR A 211 1.02 12.80 -0.69
N ASN A 212 1.32 12.76 -1.99
CA ASN A 212 0.38 13.14 -3.03
C ASN A 212 -0.86 12.25 -3.01
N ARG A 213 -0.68 10.93 -2.93
CA ARG A 213 -1.79 9.98 -2.94
C ARG A 213 -2.65 10.06 -1.68
N ALA A 214 -2.03 10.25 -0.52
CA ALA A 214 -2.74 10.44 0.74
C ALA A 214 -3.52 11.76 0.76
N SER A 215 -2.93 12.84 0.23
CA SER A 215 -3.58 14.14 0.09
C SER A 215 -4.79 14.03 -0.84
N SER A 216 -4.62 13.48 -2.05
CA SER A 216 -5.73 13.26 -3.00
C SER A 216 -6.85 12.42 -2.39
N TYR A 217 -6.52 11.35 -1.68
CA TYR A 217 -7.53 10.52 -1.01
C TYR A 217 -8.34 11.31 0.03
N LYS A 218 -7.68 12.15 0.85
CA LYS A 218 -8.37 13.03 1.81
C LYS A 218 -9.28 14.03 1.09
N THR A 219 -8.77 14.69 0.06
CA THR A 219 -9.51 15.70 -0.72
C THR A 219 -10.71 15.07 -1.43
N GLU A 220 -10.55 13.93 -2.10
CA GLU A 220 -11.63 13.21 -2.76
C GLU A 220 -12.76 12.84 -1.79
N LYS A 221 -12.41 12.32 -0.61
CA LYS A 221 -13.38 12.01 0.44
C LYS A 221 -14.12 13.26 0.91
N ALA A 222 -13.42 14.36 1.14
CA ALA A 222 -14.00 15.63 1.58
C ALA A 222 -14.97 16.21 0.52
N VAL A 223 -14.60 16.14 -0.76
CA VAL A 223 -15.45 16.58 -1.89
C VAL A 223 -16.72 15.73 -2.00
N LEU A 224 -16.59 14.40 -1.92
CA LEU A 224 -17.76 13.51 -1.95
C LEU A 224 -18.74 13.83 -0.82
N TYR A 225 -18.22 14.09 0.38
CA TYR A 225 -19.06 14.45 1.52
C TYR A 225 -19.69 15.84 1.39
N LYS A 226 -18.94 16.84 0.89
CA LYS A 226 -19.49 18.16 0.55
C LYS A 226 -20.68 18.04 -0.41
N ASN A 227 -20.52 17.29 -1.49
CA ASN A 227 -21.59 17.08 -2.49
C ASN A 227 -22.84 16.42 -1.87
N PHE A 228 -22.65 15.49 -0.94
CA PHE A 228 -23.74 14.89 -0.19
C PHE A 228 -24.47 15.94 0.68
N LEU A 229 -23.73 16.75 1.44
CA LEU A 229 -24.31 17.81 2.27
C LEU A 229 -25.04 18.88 1.45
N GLU A 230 -24.50 19.26 0.29
CA GLU A 230 -25.17 20.19 -0.63
C GLU A 230 -26.50 19.63 -1.13
N THR A 231 -26.54 18.33 -1.46
CA THR A 231 -27.79 17.65 -1.86
C THR A 231 -28.82 17.66 -0.71
N GLN A 232 -28.38 17.43 0.53
CA GLN A 232 -29.25 17.50 1.71
C GLN A 232 -29.73 18.92 1.99
N LEU A 233 -28.86 19.92 1.82
CA LEU A 233 -29.18 21.33 1.99
C LEU A 233 -30.25 21.77 0.99
N GLN A 234 -30.15 21.31 -0.27
CA GLN A 234 -31.15 21.60 -1.29
C GLN A 234 -32.53 21.01 -0.92
N LYS A 235 -32.58 19.77 -0.43
CA LYS A 235 -33.83 19.14 0.05
C LYS A 235 -34.41 19.87 1.27
N ALA A 236 -33.56 20.21 2.25
CA ALA A 236 -33.98 20.96 3.42
C ALA A 236 -34.52 22.36 3.05
N GLY A 237 -33.95 23.00 2.03
CA GLY A 237 -34.47 24.27 1.50
C GLY A 237 -35.88 24.14 0.88
N GLN A 238 -36.16 23.05 0.17
CA GLN A 238 -37.49 22.76 -0.36
C GLN A 238 -38.51 22.49 0.76
N GLU A 239 -38.12 21.69 1.76
CA GLU A 239 -38.94 21.39 2.94
C GLU A 239 -39.23 22.65 3.79
N LEU A 240 -38.28 23.59 3.84
CA LEU A 240 -38.46 24.88 4.50
C LEU A 240 -39.45 25.78 3.74
N GLU A 241 -39.37 25.85 2.41
CA GLU A 241 -40.32 26.67 1.64
C GLU A 241 -41.74 26.10 1.71
N THR A 242 -41.89 24.77 1.67
CA THR A 242 -43.20 24.12 1.82
C THR A 242 -43.81 24.34 3.21
N SER A 243 -43.01 24.27 4.28
CA SER A 243 -43.50 24.60 5.63
C SER A 243 -43.84 26.08 5.79
N ARG A 244 -43.08 26.97 5.12
CA ARG A 244 -43.39 28.41 5.07
C ARG A 244 -44.72 28.70 4.38
N GLN A 245 -44.98 28.04 3.25
CA GLN A 245 -46.24 28.17 2.51
C GLN A 245 -47.43 27.65 3.33
N ALA A 246 -47.31 26.47 3.93
CA ALA A 246 -48.36 25.92 4.81
C ALA A 246 -48.69 26.83 6.00
N LEU A 247 -47.66 27.49 6.58
CA LEU A 247 -47.86 28.47 7.64
C LEU A 247 -48.60 29.73 7.14
N SER A 248 -48.30 30.18 5.93
CA SER A 248 -48.94 31.36 5.32
C SER A 248 -50.40 31.13 4.95
N GLU A 249 -50.77 29.93 4.50
CA GLU A 249 -52.13 29.58 4.08
C GLU A 249 -53.10 29.43 5.27
N GLN A 250 -52.58 29.05 6.45
CA GLN A 250 -53.39 28.77 7.63
C GLN A 250 -53.29 29.91 8.65
N SER A 251 -53.98 31.03 8.39
CA SER A 251 -53.90 32.27 9.18
C SER A 251 -54.63 32.28 10.53
N THR A 252 -55.02 31.13 11.08
CA THR A 252 -55.91 31.05 12.27
C THR A 252 -55.15 30.72 13.56
N ASP A 253 -55.55 31.36 14.67
CA ASP A 253 -54.93 31.46 16.02
C ASP A 253 -54.36 30.19 16.72
N ASN A 254 -54.49 29.00 16.14
CA ASN A 254 -54.05 27.72 16.75
C ASN A 254 -52.95 27.02 15.93
N ASN A 255 -51.96 27.76 15.43
CA ASN A 255 -50.98 27.26 14.46
C ASN A 255 -49.63 26.80 15.05
N THR A 256 -49.58 26.52 16.36
CA THR A 256 -48.35 26.17 17.10
C THR A 256 -47.61 24.97 16.51
N GLY A 257 -48.33 23.99 15.96
CA GLY A 257 -47.75 22.82 15.31
C GLY A 257 -47.05 23.12 13.98
N LEU A 258 -47.62 24.00 13.13
CA LEU A 258 -46.99 24.40 11.86
C LEU A 258 -45.80 25.33 12.11
N GLN A 259 -45.91 26.20 13.11
CA GLN A 259 -44.80 27.08 13.50
C GLN A 259 -43.60 26.27 14.01
N SER A 260 -43.83 25.28 14.88
CA SER A 260 -42.77 24.37 15.34
C SER A 260 -42.11 23.59 14.19
N ARG A 261 -42.88 23.15 13.19
CA ARG A 261 -42.34 22.49 11.97
C ARG A 261 -41.49 23.43 11.13
N TYR A 262 -41.92 24.68 10.96
CA TYR A 262 -41.14 25.70 10.25
C TYR A 262 -39.81 26.00 10.98
N GLU A 263 -39.86 26.23 12.29
CA GLU A 263 -38.68 26.49 13.12
C GLU A 263 -37.69 25.32 13.08
N SER A 264 -38.18 24.07 13.17
CA SER A 264 -37.34 22.88 13.05
C SER A 264 -36.67 22.74 11.67
N ASN A 265 -37.42 22.99 10.58
CA ASN A 265 -36.87 22.97 9.23
C ASN A 265 -35.83 24.08 9.03
N LEU A 266 -36.05 25.26 9.62
CA LEU A 266 -35.14 26.40 9.56
C LEU A 266 -33.82 26.09 10.28
N GLU A 267 -33.89 25.52 11.48
CA GLU A 267 -32.72 25.07 12.25
C GLU A 267 -31.91 24.02 11.48
N ARG A 268 -32.60 23.03 10.90
CA ARG A 268 -31.96 21.99 10.06
C ARG A 268 -31.26 22.60 8.84
N TYR A 269 -31.89 23.55 8.16
CA TYR A 269 -31.30 24.26 7.02
C TYR A 269 -30.04 25.04 7.43
N HIS A 270 -30.10 25.81 8.52
CA HIS A 270 -28.95 26.57 9.01
C HIS A 270 -27.80 25.67 9.43
N THR A 271 -28.10 24.56 10.11
CA THR A 271 -27.09 23.56 10.52
C THR A 271 -26.37 22.96 9.32
N LEU A 272 -27.12 22.50 8.31
CA LEU A 272 -26.55 21.95 7.07
C LEU A 272 -25.71 22.99 6.32
N ARG A 273 -26.18 24.24 6.25
CA ARG A 273 -25.44 25.33 5.60
C ARG A 273 -24.12 25.63 6.31
N GLN A 274 -24.13 25.68 7.64
CA GLN A 274 -22.91 25.86 8.43
C GLN A 274 -21.93 24.70 8.24
N GLN A 275 -22.43 23.47 8.13
CA GLN A 275 -21.61 22.30 7.86
C GLN A 275 -20.97 22.34 6.47
N VAL A 276 -21.72 22.69 5.42
CA VAL A 276 -21.17 22.87 4.07
C VAL A 276 -20.04 23.91 4.08
N GLN A 277 -20.25 25.04 4.75
CA GLN A 277 -19.22 26.09 4.87
C GLN A 277 -17.97 25.58 5.57
N ARG A 278 -18.11 24.81 6.66
CA ARG A 278 -16.97 24.21 7.37
C ARG A 278 -16.20 23.23 6.49
N MET A 279 -16.90 22.39 5.74
CA MET A 279 -16.27 21.45 4.80
C MET A 279 -15.53 22.17 3.68
N GLU A 280 -16.09 23.27 3.18
CA GLU A 280 -15.45 24.10 2.17
C GLU A 280 -14.16 24.75 2.68
N LEU A 281 -14.15 25.23 3.93
CA LEU A 281 -12.95 25.73 4.58
C LEU A 281 -11.89 24.63 4.77
N ASN A 282 -12.29 23.42 5.21
CA ASN A 282 -11.35 22.30 5.39
C ASN A 282 -10.69 21.90 4.05
N ILE A 283 -11.46 21.86 2.94
CA ILE A 283 -10.92 21.59 1.60
C ILE A 283 -9.91 22.67 1.16
N GLN A 284 -10.14 23.93 1.55
CA GLN A 284 -9.24 25.05 1.23
C GLN A 284 -7.98 25.07 2.09
N GLU A 285 -8.05 24.63 3.35
CA GLU A 285 -6.95 24.68 4.31
C GLU A 285 -5.80 23.69 3.99
N GLN A 286 -6.07 22.63 3.21
CA GLN A 286 -5.10 21.64 2.70
C GLN A 286 -4.01 21.26 3.72
N LEU A 287 -4.41 20.64 4.83
CA LEU A 287 -3.45 20.17 5.85
C LEU A 287 -2.60 19.00 5.32
N PRO A 288 -1.30 18.93 5.69
CA PRO A 288 -0.44 17.83 5.28
C PRO A 288 -0.98 16.49 5.82
N PRO A 289 -0.94 15.40 5.03
CA PRO A 289 -1.44 14.09 5.45
C PRO A 289 -0.61 13.44 6.57
N PHE A 290 0.67 13.79 6.69
CA PHE A 290 1.60 13.29 7.70
C PHE A 290 2.82 14.22 7.83
N ARG A 291 3.56 14.07 8.94
CA ARG A 291 4.83 14.77 9.19
C ARG A 291 5.98 13.77 9.22
N LEU A 292 7.14 14.20 8.73
CA LEU A 292 8.40 13.46 8.87
C LEU A 292 8.89 13.59 10.31
N LEU A 293 9.22 12.45 10.92
CA LEU A 293 9.82 12.39 12.24
C LEU A 293 11.35 12.39 12.15
N ASP A 294 11.89 11.64 11.19
CA ASP A 294 13.32 11.52 10.95
C ASP A 294 13.64 11.94 9.51
N ASP A 295 14.74 12.68 9.33
CA ASP A 295 15.25 13.03 8.01
C ASP A 295 15.73 11.78 7.26
N ILE A 296 15.62 11.82 5.94
CA ILE A 296 16.14 10.77 5.06
C ILE A 296 17.66 10.87 5.07
N THR A 297 18.31 9.95 5.78
CA THR A 297 19.78 9.90 5.85
C THR A 297 20.34 8.87 4.89
N MET A 298 21.47 9.19 4.25
CA MET A 298 22.18 8.27 3.38
C MET A 298 22.75 7.11 4.23
N PRO A 299 22.36 5.85 3.96
CA PRO A 299 22.82 4.74 4.78
C PRO A 299 24.31 4.51 4.63
N SER A 300 25.04 4.55 5.74
CA SER A 300 26.48 4.29 5.80
C SER A 300 26.82 2.80 6.02
N THR A 301 25.83 1.97 6.34
CA THR A 301 26.00 0.55 6.65
C THR A 301 25.31 -0.36 5.63
N LEU A 302 26.01 -1.46 5.29
CA LEU A 302 25.51 -2.52 4.42
C LEU A 302 24.51 -3.39 5.19
N ILE A 303 23.34 -3.67 4.60
CA ILE A 303 22.30 -4.49 5.22
C ILE A 303 22.35 -5.93 4.71
N GLN A 304 22.74 -6.13 3.44
CA GLN A 304 22.94 -7.46 2.87
C GLN A 304 24.15 -7.53 1.92
N PRO A 305 24.75 -8.72 1.76
CA PRO A 305 24.60 -9.89 2.61
C PRO A 305 25.45 -9.80 3.89
N ASN A 306 24.99 -10.45 4.97
CA ASN A 306 25.83 -10.71 6.14
C ASN A 306 26.92 -11.75 5.77
N ARG A 307 28.01 -11.28 5.14
CA ARG A 307 29.11 -12.13 4.63
C ARG A 307 29.63 -13.11 5.68
N LYS A 308 29.71 -12.68 6.94
CA LYS A 308 30.10 -13.50 8.09
C LYS A 308 29.14 -14.66 8.35
N LEU A 309 27.83 -14.42 8.25
CA LEU A 309 26.79 -15.43 8.46
C LEU A 309 26.82 -16.49 7.34
N ILE A 310 26.96 -16.07 6.08
CA ILE A 310 27.05 -16.99 4.93
C ILE A 310 28.23 -17.95 5.08
N VAL A 311 29.42 -17.41 5.40
CA VAL A 311 30.62 -18.24 5.61
C VAL A 311 30.45 -19.17 6.81
N PHE A 312 29.87 -18.70 7.91
CA PHE A 312 29.60 -19.51 9.10
C PHE A 312 28.65 -20.68 8.79
N LEU A 313 27.52 -20.41 8.15
CA LEU A 313 26.50 -21.41 7.83
C LEU A 313 27.03 -22.44 6.81
N GLY A 314 27.77 -21.97 5.81
CA GLY A 314 28.42 -22.82 4.82
C GLY A 314 29.47 -23.76 5.42
N THR A 315 30.22 -23.29 6.41
CA THR A 315 31.20 -24.11 7.14
C THR A 315 30.51 -25.22 7.94
N ILE A 316 29.41 -24.89 8.62
CA ILE A 316 28.59 -25.87 9.36
C ILE A 316 28.02 -26.92 8.41
N LEU A 317 27.49 -26.51 7.26
CA LEU A 317 26.92 -27.42 6.29
C LEU A 317 27.98 -28.39 5.73
N GLY A 318 29.18 -27.89 5.44
CA GLY A 318 30.31 -28.72 5.01
C GLY A 318 30.74 -29.75 6.05
N LEU A 319 30.63 -29.41 7.35
CA LEU A 319 30.93 -30.32 8.45
C LEU A 319 29.90 -31.47 8.51
N PHE A 320 28.61 -31.15 8.44
CA PHE A 320 27.54 -32.17 8.45
C PHE A 320 27.66 -33.13 7.27
N ILE A 321 27.92 -32.63 6.06
CA ILE A 321 28.08 -33.46 4.86
C ILE A 321 29.32 -34.35 4.98
N GLY A 322 30.43 -33.81 5.51
CA GLY A 322 31.65 -34.58 5.76
C GLY A 322 31.44 -35.75 6.72
N ILE A 323 30.69 -35.52 7.82
CA ILE A 323 30.35 -36.59 8.78
C ILE A 323 29.36 -37.58 8.17
N SER A 324 28.34 -37.11 7.46
CA SER A 324 27.36 -38.00 6.82
C SER A 324 28.00 -38.93 5.78
N TRP A 325 28.99 -38.44 5.03
CA TRP A 325 29.74 -39.26 4.09
C TRP A 325 30.53 -40.35 4.80
N ILE A 326 31.16 -40.03 5.94
CA ILE A 326 31.99 -41.02 6.64
C ILE A 326 31.14 -42.13 7.24
N THR A 327 29.98 -41.80 7.82
CA THR A 327 29.06 -42.80 8.38
C THR A 327 28.46 -43.69 7.29
N ALA A 328 28.04 -43.11 6.16
CA ALA A 328 27.56 -43.88 5.01
C ALA A 328 28.63 -44.81 4.43
N SER A 329 29.86 -44.30 4.28
CA SER A 329 31.00 -45.11 3.80
C SER A 329 31.38 -46.25 4.75
N PHE A 330 31.16 -46.05 6.06
CA PHE A 330 31.43 -47.06 7.07
C PHE A 330 30.36 -48.17 7.10
N ILE A 331 29.09 -47.81 6.89
CA ILE A 331 27.97 -48.76 6.82
C ILE A 331 28.09 -49.65 5.57
N LEU A 332 28.32 -49.04 4.40
CA LEU A 332 28.46 -49.78 3.14
C LEU A 332 29.64 -50.77 3.16
N ARG A 333 30.73 -50.43 3.86
CA ARG A 333 31.90 -51.30 3.99
C ARG A 333 31.72 -52.42 5.03
N LYS A 334 30.65 -52.37 5.83
CA LYS A 334 30.32 -53.41 6.83
C LYS A 334 29.40 -54.49 6.25
N GLU A 335 28.80 -54.24 5.08
CA GLU A 335 27.89 -55.16 4.39
C GLU A 335 28.59 -56.02 3.31
N ASP A 336 29.87 -55.74 3.01
CA ASP A 336 30.78 -56.59 2.21
C ASP A 336 31.70 -57.45 3.11
#